data_AF-A0A2E8B9Y1-F1
#
_entry.id   AF-A0A2E8B9Y1-F1
#
_cell.length_a   1.000
_cell.length_b   1.000
_cell.length_c   1.000
_cell.angle_alpha   90.00
_cell.angle_beta   90.00
_cell.angle_gamma   90.00
#
_symmetry.space_group_name_H-M   'P 1'
#
loop_
_entity.id
_entity.type
_entity.pdbx_description
1 polymer ?
#
loop_
_entity_poly.entity_id
_entity_poly.type
_entity_poly.pdbx_seq_one_letter_code
_entity_poly.pdbx_strand_id
1 'polypeptide(L)'
;MFHYLSGDTFDDGETIAAGSVQATVVSAAGASGIEGATGNGSVVSVDTGVFYVGGFFLFTPANTIIMDAYSKTPSGRIGLEITESTKTSDDDPLLLDPASGTYNYAAPGAARYKVELALKNKALTSTDPVLQLADENFIQLLKVISGVKNEEVKYPMYGELEKTLARRTFDESGDYTITPFNLDLKIHRGISGLTVASGVDGTTVHGNNTL
;
A
#
# COMPACT_ATOMS: atom_id res chain seq x y z
N MET A 1 9.04 5.69 4.28
CA MET A 1 9.61 6.78 5.10
C MET A 1 10.97 7.06 4.49
N PHE A 2 11.13 8.17 3.77
CA PHE A 2 12.40 8.47 3.10
C PHE A 2 13.41 8.97 4.14
N HIS A 3 14.51 8.23 4.31
CA HIS A 3 15.67 8.73 5.03
C HIS A 3 16.45 9.62 4.07
N TYR A 4 16.62 10.89 4.44
CA TYR A 4 17.69 11.70 3.88
C TYR A 4 19.01 11.08 4.38
N LEU A 5 19.82 10.53 3.47
CA LEU A 5 21.26 10.45 3.72
C LEU A 5 21.71 11.89 3.98
N SER A 6 22.55 12.08 5.00
CA SER A 6 22.82 13.34 5.69
C SER A 6 23.00 14.57 4.78
N GLY A 7 22.74 15.75 5.33
CA GLY A 7 22.91 17.05 4.64
C GLY A 7 24.36 17.46 4.37
N ASP A 8 25.24 16.48 4.17
CA ASP A 8 26.64 16.69 3.84
C ASP A 8 26.79 16.77 2.32
N THR A 9 27.51 17.78 1.84
CA THR A 9 27.97 17.84 0.46
C THR A 9 29.08 16.82 0.27
N PHE A 10 28.85 15.82 -0.58
CA PHE A 10 29.85 14.82 -0.93
C PHE A 10 30.80 15.35 -2.00
N ASP A 11 32.08 15.06 -1.86
CA ASP A 11 33.11 15.44 -2.84
C ASP A 11 33.13 14.44 -4.02
N ASP A 12 33.57 14.90 -5.19
CA ASP A 12 33.69 14.03 -6.36
C ASP A 12 34.64 12.85 -6.07
N GLY A 13 34.16 11.63 -6.32
CA GLY A 13 34.93 10.41 -6.07
C GLY A 13 34.86 9.90 -4.62
N GLU A 14 34.10 10.56 -3.74
CA GLU A 14 33.86 10.04 -2.39
C GLU A 14 33.10 8.70 -2.42
N THR A 15 33.47 7.80 -1.51
CA THR A 15 32.79 6.51 -1.35
C THR A 15 31.83 6.61 -0.17
N ILE A 16 30.53 6.58 -0.45
CA ILE A 16 29.49 6.58 0.57
C ILE A 16 29.22 5.14 0.97
N ALA A 17 29.53 4.80 2.22
CA ALA A 17 29.34 3.45 2.75
C ALA A 17 28.25 3.42 3.83
N ALA A 18 27.25 2.57 3.64
CA ALA A 18 26.27 2.21 4.65
C ALA A 18 26.42 0.71 4.98
N GLY A 19 27.31 0.40 5.92
CA GLY A 19 27.67 -0.98 6.23
C GLY A 19 28.42 -1.63 5.07
N SER A 20 27.91 -2.76 4.56
CA SER A 20 28.53 -3.50 3.44
C SER A 20 28.15 -2.95 2.05
N VAL A 21 27.23 -1.99 1.97
CA VAL A 21 26.79 -1.37 0.71
C VAL A 21 27.60 -0.11 0.47
N GLN A 22 28.31 -0.07 -0.67
CA GLN A 22 29.11 1.08 -1.10
C GLN A 22 28.48 1.69 -2.35
N ALA A 23 28.35 3.02 -2.36
CA ALA A 23 27.99 3.81 -3.53
C ALA A 23 29.09 4.85 -3.76
N THR A 24 29.58 4.98 -4.98
CA THR A 24 30.51 6.06 -5.36
C THR A 24 29.73 7.20 -5.97
N VAL A 25 30.08 8.45 -5.65
CA VAL A 25 29.40 9.65 -6.20
C VAL A 25 29.59 9.81 -7.72
N VAL A 26 30.44 8.97 -8.32
CA VAL A 26 30.66 8.84 -9.77
C VAL A 26 30.54 7.37 -10.18
N SER A 27 29.90 7.11 -11.32
CA SER A 27 29.52 5.79 -11.84
C SER A 27 30.58 4.69 -11.72
N ALA A 28 30.10 3.48 -11.41
CA ALA A 28 30.83 2.23 -11.12
C ALA A 28 31.66 1.62 -12.27
N ALA A 29 32.39 2.43 -13.03
CA ALA A 29 33.51 1.99 -13.87
C ALA A 29 34.78 2.59 -13.24
N GLY A 30 35.45 1.80 -12.42
CA GLY A 30 36.48 2.27 -11.48
C GLY A 30 37.73 2.94 -12.09
N ALA A 31 38.56 3.39 -11.14
CA ALA A 31 39.81 4.17 -11.21
C ALA A 31 39.60 5.69 -11.24
N SER A 32 39.80 6.31 -10.07
CA SER A 32 40.42 7.64 -9.86
C SER A 32 40.64 8.42 -11.16
N GLY A 33 39.70 9.30 -11.55
CA GLY A 33 39.92 10.06 -12.78
C GLY A 33 38.76 10.87 -13.35
N ILE A 34 37.54 10.78 -12.82
CA ILE A 34 36.50 11.78 -13.13
C ILE A 34 36.48 12.77 -11.96
N GLU A 35 37.39 13.72 -12.00
CA GLU A 35 37.31 14.93 -11.18
C GLU A 35 36.48 15.97 -11.96
N GLY A 36 35.53 16.61 -11.28
CA GLY A 36 34.67 17.62 -11.88
C GLY A 36 33.39 17.03 -12.46
N ALA A 37 32.41 16.76 -11.59
CA ALA A 37 31.01 16.71 -11.97
C ALA A 37 30.66 18.03 -12.68
N THR A 38 30.74 18.04 -14.01
CA THR A 38 30.47 19.21 -14.85
C THR A 38 28.97 19.51 -14.96
N GLY A 39 28.12 18.66 -14.39
CA GLY A 39 26.68 18.77 -14.45
C GLY A 39 26.03 18.13 -13.23
N ASN A 40 24.86 18.64 -12.88
CA ASN A 40 24.05 18.09 -11.81
C ASN A 40 22.87 17.35 -12.45
N GLY A 41 22.71 16.08 -12.13
CA GLY A 41 21.60 15.26 -12.58
C GLY A 41 20.59 15.00 -11.46
N SER A 42 19.40 14.57 -11.84
CA SER A 42 18.35 14.14 -10.95
C SER A 42 17.99 12.68 -11.24
N VAL A 43 17.97 11.86 -10.20
CA VAL A 43 17.62 10.43 -10.25
C VAL A 43 16.41 10.15 -9.39
N VAL A 44 15.63 9.14 -9.77
CA VAL A 44 14.50 8.66 -8.98
C VAL A 44 14.57 7.15 -8.89
N SER A 45 14.49 6.64 -7.66
CA SER A 45 14.47 5.23 -7.35
C SER A 45 13.13 4.83 -6.73
N VAL A 46 12.75 3.59 -6.99
CA VAL A 46 11.66 2.89 -6.31
C VAL A 46 12.21 1.65 -5.65
N ASP A 47 11.80 1.41 -4.41
CA ASP A 47 12.14 0.18 -3.70
C ASP A 47 11.30 -0.99 -4.23
N THR A 48 11.74 -2.20 -3.88
CA THR A 48 11.01 -3.42 -4.21
C THR A 48 9.62 -3.39 -3.56
N GLY A 49 8.59 -3.74 -4.33
CA GLY A 49 7.21 -3.72 -3.86
C GLY A 49 6.30 -4.65 -4.63
N VAL A 50 5.07 -4.81 -4.12
CA VAL A 50 4.01 -5.55 -4.80
C VAL A 50 2.90 -4.57 -5.15
N PHE A 51 2.50 -4.55 -6.41
CA PHE A 51 1.46 -3.67 -6.95
C PHE A 51 0.29 -4.50 -7.45
N TYR A 52 -0.93 -4.05 -7.18
CA TYR A 52 -2.15 -4.67 -7.68
C TYR A 52 -2.62 -3.96 -8.95
N VAL A 53 -2.55 -4.64 -10.10
CA VAL A 53 -2.84 -4.09 -11.42
C VAL A 53 -3.63 -5.11 -12.24
N GLY A 54 -4.75 -4.69 -12.83
CA GLY A 54 -5.53 -5.53 -13.75
C GLY A 54 -6.05 -6.86 -13.16
N GLY A 55 -6.19 -6.96 -11.83
CA GLY A 55 -6.61 -8.20 -11.16
C GLY A 55 -5.46 -9.09 -10.66
N PHE A 56 -4.21 -8.70 -10.88
CA PHE A 56 -3.03 -9.48 -10.53
C PHE A 56 -2.14 -8.73 -9.53
N PHE A 57 -1.45 -9.49 -8.67
CA PHE A 57 -0.36 -8.97 -7.84
C PHE A 57 0.96 -9.11 -8.58
N LEU A 58 1.56 -7.98 -8.93
CA LEU A 58 2.84 -7.92 -9.62
C LEU A 58 3.93 -7.55 -8.63
N PHE A 59 4.96 -8.39 -8.58
CA PHE A 59 6.19 -8.07 -7.88
C PHE A 59 7.06 -7.18 -8.77
N THR A 60 7.41 -6.00 -8.28
CA THR A 60 8.29 -5.06 -8.96
C THR A 60 9.59 -4.94 -8.18
N PRO A 61 10.74 -5.37 -8.73
CA PRO A 61 12.02 -5.21 -8.08
C PRO A 61 12.41 -3.73 -7.99
N ALA A 62 13.34 -3.41 -7.09
CA ALA A 62 13.90 -2.07 -6.99
C ALA A 62 14.46 -1.61 -8.35
N ASN A 63 14.10 -0.39 -8.75
CA ASN A 63 14.50 0.17 -10.03
C ASN A 63 14.87 1.64 -9.86
N THR A 64 15.89 2.10 -10.58
CA THR A 64 16.34 3.50 -10.55
C THR A 64 16.43 4.02 -11.98
N ILE A 65 15.82 5.17 -12.21
CA ILE A 65 15.88 5.86 -13.49
C ILE A 65 16.51 7.25 -13.33
N ILE A 66 17.16 7.71 -14.40
CA ILE A 66 17.60 9.09 -14.52
C ILE A 66 16.37 9.92 -14.91
N MET A 67 15.99 10.86 -14.06
CA MET A 67 14.87 11.77 -14.34
C MET A 67 15.31 12.89 -15.29
N ASP A 68 16.45 13.51 -15.02
CA ASP A 68 17.09 14.51 -15.87
C ASP A 68 18.60 14.39 -15.71
N ALA A 69 19.34 14.24 -16.81
CA ALA A 69 20.79 14.06 -16.76
C ALA A 69 21.56 15.37 -16.48
N TYR A 70 20.94 16.53 -16.69
CA TYR A 70 21.64 17.82 -16.73
C TYR A 70 20.97 18.94 -15.91
N SER A 71 19.90 18.65 -15.18
CA SER A 71 19.17 19.62 -14.35
C SER A 71 19.02 19.21 -12.89
N LYS A 72 19.19 20.19 -11.99
CA LYS A 72 18.82 20.13 -10.55
C LYS A 72 17.34 20.34 -10.30
N THR A 73 16.62 20.87 -11.28
CA THR A 73 15.24 21.33 -11.16
C THR A 73 14.35 20.61 -12.17
N PRO A 74 14.31 19.26 -12.13
CA PRO A 74 13.52 18.50 -13.09
C PRO A 74 12.04 18.74 -12.83
N SER A 75 11.24 18.66 -13.89
CA SER A 75 9.79 18.75 -13.81
C SER A 75 9.18 17.61 -14.61
N GLY A 76 8.38 16.77 -13.96
CA GLY A 76 7.93 15.52 -14.54
C GLY A 76 7.03 14.72 -13.61
N ARG A 77 6.39 13.71 -14.20
CA ARG A 77 5.59 12.70 -13.51
C ARG A 77 6.40 11.41 -13.52
N ILE A 78 6.60 10.83 -12.35
CA ILE A 78 7.27 9.55 -12.18
C ILE A 78 6.23 8.53 -11.75
N GLY A 79 6.26 7.39 -12.40
CA GLY A 79 5.26 6.35 -12.19
C GLY A 79 5.69 5.03 -12.82
N LEU A 80 4.82 4.04 -12.64
CA LEU A 80 4.96 2.72 -13.23
C LEU A 80 4.18 2.66 -14.53
N GLU A 81 4.89 2.42 -15.62
CA GLU A 81 4.29 2.10 -16.91
C GLU A 81 3.89 0.64 -16.95
N ILE A 82 2.65 0.38 -17.32
CA ILE A 82 2.06 -0.95 -17.46
C ILE A 82 2.28 -1.41 -18.90
N THR A 83 2.98 -2.53 -19.08
CA THR A 83 3.12 -3.18 -20.39
C THR A 83 2.48 -4.55 -20.34
N GLU A 84 1.41 -4.72 -21.12
CA GLU A 84 0.73 -5.99 -21.30
C GLU A 84 1.18 -6.66 -22.60
N SER A 85 1.50 -7.94 -22.55
CA SER A 85 1.95 -8.71 -23.71
C SER A 85 1.57 -10.17 -23.60
N THR A 86 1.57 -10.87 -24.73
CA THR A 86 1.45 -12.33 -24.77
C THR A 86 2.79 -12.91 -25.19
N LYS A 87 3.38 -13.73 -24.32
CA LYS A 87 4.64 -14.43 -24.58
C LYS A 87 4.36 -15.83 -25.10
N THR A 88 4.99 -16.18 -26.22
CA THR A 88 4.91 -17.51 -26.84
C THR A 88 6.20 -18.28 -26.60
N SER A 89 6.21 -19.57 -26.97
CA SER A 89 7.40 -20.42 -26.87
C SER A 89 8.61 -19.96 -27.70
N ASP A 90 8.41 -19.02 -28.63
CA ASP A 90 9.50 -18.40 -29.38
C ASP A 90 10.23 -17.33 -28.55
N ASP A 91 9.51 -16.64 -27.67
CA ASP A 91 10.05 -15.60 -26.79
C ASP A 91 10.65 -16.18 -25.50
N ASP A 92 10.08 -17.27 -24.98
CA ASP A 92 10.50 -17.92 -23.74
C ASP A 92 10.56 -19.45 -23.92
N PRO A 93 11.76 -20.05 -24.00
CA PRO A 93 11.92 -21.48 -24.21
C PRO A 93 11.43 -22.31 -23.01
N LEU A 94 11.18 -21.71 -21.84
CA LEU A 94 10.56 -22.38 -20.69
C LEU A 94 9.06 -22.68 -20.91
N LEU A 95 8.46 -22.16 -21.99
CA LEU A 95 7.08 -22.43 -22.38
C LEU A 95 6.92 -23.66 -23.29
N LEU A 96 8.03 -24.23 -23.75
CA LEU A 96 8.02 -25.45 -24.56
C LEU A 96 7.52 -26.64 -23.73
N ASP A 97 6.80 -27.56 -24.39
CA ASP A 97 6.33 -28.79 -23.76
C ASP A 97 7.53 -29.65 -23.33
N PRO A 98 7.63 -30.08 -22.06
CA PRO A 98 8.71 -30.96 -21.63
C PRO A 98 8.56 -32.36 -22.27
N ALA A 99 9.59 -32.78 -23.00
CA ALA A 99 9.75 -34.16 -23.45
C ALA A 99 10.93 -34.80 -22.68
N SER A 100 10.66 -35.89 -21.96
CA SER A 100 11.67 -36.67 -21.23
C SER A 100 12.57 -35.85 -20.29
N GLY A 101 12.01 -34.82 -19.64
CA GLY A 101 12.73 -33.98 -18.68
C GLY A 101 13.51 -32.81 -19.29
N THR A 102 13.38 -32.57 -20.59
CA THR A 102 13.99 -31.43 -21.31
C THR A 102 12.96 -30.71 -22.18
N TYR A 103 13.18 -29.42 -22.43
CA TYR A 103 12.32 -28.62 -23.31
C TYR A 103 12.39 -29.13 -24.76
N ASN A 104 11.22 -29.40 -25.37
CA ASN A 104 11.13 -29.89 -26.74
C ASN A 104 11.08 -28.74 -27.76
N TYR A 105 12.21 -28.44 -28.40
CA TYR A 105 12.31 -27.38 -29.42
C TYR A 105 11.51 -27.65 -30.71
N ALA A 106 10.98 -28.87 -30.91
CA ALA A 106 10.23 -29.24 -32.11
C ALA A 106 8.70 -29.18 -31.94
N ALA A 107 8.20 -28.91 -30.73
CA ALA A 107 6.77 -28.81 -30.45
C ALA A 107 6.42 -27.38 -30.02
N PRO A 108 5.39 -26.75 -30.62
CA PRO A 108 4.89 -25.46 -30.15
C PRO A 108 4.48 -25.58 -28.67
N GLY A 109 4.96 -24.64 -27.86
CA GLY A 109 4.62 -24.56 -26.45
C GLY A 109 3.34 -23.75 -26.20
N ALA A 110 3.08 -23.46 -24.92
CA ALA A 110 1.96 -22.60 -24.54
C ALA A 110 2.27 -21.11 -24.74
N ALA A 111 1.22 -20.29 -24.77
CA ALA A 111 1.33 -18.84 -24.64
C ALA A 111 0.95 -18.42 -23.21
N ARG A 112 1.64 -17.42 -22.65
CA ARG A 112 1.35 -16.82 -21.36
C ARG A 112 1.06 -15.33 -21.51
N TYR A 113 0.02 -14.86 -20.85
CA TYR A 113 -0.21 -13.42 -20.67
C TYR A 113 0.77 -12.89 -19.62
N LYS A 114 1.49 -11.82 -19.96
CA LYS A 114 2.50 -11.17 -19.12
C LYS A 114 2.15 -9.70 -18.96
N VAL A 115 2.05 -9.27 -17.71
CA VAL A 115 1.95 -7.86 -17.32
C VAL A 115 3.25 -7.48 -16.64
N GLU A 116 3.86 -6.37 -17.06
CA GLU A 116 5.12 -5.88 -16.54
C GLU A 116 4.99 -4.41 -16.11
N LEU A 117 5.66 -4.05 -15.01
CA LEU A 117 5.70 -2.69 -14.48
C LEU A 117 7.13 -2.17 -14.55
N ALA A 118 7.32 -1.05 -15.25
CA ALA A 118 8.61 -0.39 -15.37
C ALA A 118 8.53 1.04 -14.84
N LEU A 119 9.53 1.46 -14.05
CA LEU A 119 9.64 2.84 -13.59
C LEU A 119 9.98 3.74 -14.79
N LYS A 120 9.19 4.79 -15.00
CA LYS A 120 9.36 5.74 -16.12
C LYS A 120 9.11 7.18 -15.67
N ASN A 121 9.81 8.10 -16.34
CA ASN A 121 9.56 9.54 -16.26
C ASN A 121 8.72 9.96 -17.49
N LYS A 122 7.65 10.72 -17.25
CA LYS A 122 6.86 11.40 -18.27
C LYS A 122 6.90 12.92 -18.07
N ALA A 123 7.11 13.66 -19.15
CA ALA A 123 7.10 15.12 -19.12
C ALA A 123 5.70 15.68 -18.78
N LEU A 124 5.67 16.88 -18.19
CA LEU A 124 4.45 17.65 -17.98
C LEU A 124 4.12 18.40 -19.28
N THR A 125 3.55 17.71 -20.27
CA THR A 125 3.36 18.27 -21.62
C THR A 125 2.09 19.11 -21.79
N SER A 126 1.16 19.08 -20.83
CA SER A 126 -0.12 19.78 -20.93
C SER A 126 -0.40 20.68 -19.72
N THR A 127 -0.94 21.86 -19.99
CA THR A 127 -1.45 22.83 -19.00
C THR A 127 -2.83 22.43 -18.47
N ASP A 128 -3.54 21.54 -19.17
CA ASP A 128 -4.84 21.02 -18.76
C ASP A 128 -4.65 19.85 -17.77
N PRO A 129 -5.12 19.98 -16.52
CA PRO A 129 -4.93 18.97 -15.49
C PRO A 129 -5.59 17.62 -15.83
N VAL A 130 -6.65 17.60 -16.63
CA VAL A 130 -7.36 16.34 -16.96
C VAL A 130 -6.58 15.54 -18.00
N LEU A 131 -6.13 16.20 -19.06
CA LEU A 131 -5.33 15.56 -20.11
C LEU A 131 -3.93 15.17 -19.61
N GLN A 132 -3.42 15.89 -18.60
CA GLN A 132 -2.18 15.54 -17.93
C GLN A 132 -2.29 14.23 -17.13
N LEU A 133 -3.45 13.80 -16.66
CA LEU A 133 -3.61 12.55 -15.89
C LEU A 133 -4.11 11.37 -16.74
N ALA A 134 -4.53 11.60 -17.98
CA ALA A 134 -5.21 10.63 -18.83
C ALA A 134 -4.26 9.64 -19.54
N ASP A 135 -3.25 9.10 -18.85
CA ASP A 135 -2.44 8.00 -19.36
C ASP A 135 -3.01 6.65 -18.87
N GLU A 136 -3.72 5.92 -19.74
CA GLU A 136 -4.41 4.67 -19.39
C GLU A 136 -3.48 3.59 -18.79
N ASN A 137 -2.25 3.50 -19.29
CA ASN A 137 -1.26 2.50 -18.88
C ASN A 137 -0.17 3.05 -17.95
N PHE A 138 -0.47 4.07 -17.14
CA PHE A 138 0.53 4.69 -16.27
C PHE A 138 0.01 4.99 -14.87
N ILE A 139 0.66 4.39 -13.87
CA ILE A 139 0.37 4.60 -12.46
C ILE A 139 1.31 5.68 -11.93
N GLN A 140 0.80 6.89 -11.73
CA GLN A 140 1.59 7.99 -11.16
C GLN A 140 1.87 7.75 -9.68
N LEU A 141 3.15 7.80 -9.29
CA LEU A 141 3.59 7.68 -7.89
C LEU A 141 4.05 9.02 -7.32
N LEU A 142 4.76 9.81 -8.13
CA LEU A 142 5.37 11.07 -7.72
C LEU A 142 5.23 12.11 -8.83
N LYS A 143 4.84 13.33 -8.48
CA LYS A 143 4.90 14.50 -9.36
C LYS A 143 5.93 15.47 -8.80
N VAL A 144 6.87 15.87 -9.64
CA VAL A 144 7.92 16.83 -9.30
C VAL A 144 7.76 18.06 -10.18
N ILE A 145 7.77 19.25 -9.57
CA ILE A 145 7.71 20.54 -10.26
C ILE A 145 8.89 21.37 -9.76
N SER A 146 9.74 21.81 -10.68
CA SER A 146 10.93 22.63 -10.37
C SER A 146 11.82 22.03 -9.28
N GLY A 147 12.00 20.71 -9.28
CA GLY A 147 12.78 19.98 -8.27
C GLY A 147 12.09 19.79 -6.91
N VAL A 148 10.85 20.26 -6.74
CA VAL A 148 10.06 20.09 -5.51
C VAL A 148 9.00 19.02 -5.72
N LYS A 149 8.82 18.14 -4.72
CA LYS A 149 7.75 17.13 -4.71
C LYS A 149 6.39 17.83 -4.54
N ASN A 150 5.51 17.71 -5.53
CA ASN A 150 4.19 18.33 -5.52
C ASN A 150 3.09 17.35 -5.06
N GLU A 151 3.12 16.12 -5.56
CA GLU A 151 2.15 15.07 -5.23
C GLU A 151 2.90 13.76 -5.02
N GLU A 152 2.64 13.08 -3.90
CA GLU A 152 3.23 11.78 -3.57
C GLU A 152 2.14 10.84 -3.08
N VAL A 153 1.98 9.70 -3.74
CA VAL A 153 1.04 8.65 -3.32
C VAL A 153 1.70 7.84 -2.20
N LYS A 154 1.44 8.23 -0.95
CA LYS A 154 2.06 7.60 0.24
C LYS A 154 1.34 6.34 0.73
N TYR A 155 0.03 6.23 0.49
CA TYR A 155 -0.78 5.08 0.90
C TYR A 155 -1.68 4.63 -0.24
N PRO A 156 -1.84 3.31 -0.47
CA PRO A 156 -2.91 2.83 -1.33
C PRO A 156 -4.24 3.21 -0.68
N MET A 157 -5.14 3.90 -1.41
CA MET A 157 -6.44 4.36 -0.90
C MET A 157 -7.23 3.25 -0.17
N TYR A 158 -7.09 2.00 -0.61
CA TYR A 158 -7.78 0.86 -0.01
C TYR A 158 -7.29 0.48 1.40
N GLY A 159 -6.04 0.78 1.76
CA GLY A 159 -5.53 0.53 3.11
C GLY A 159 -6.13 1.48 4.15
N GLU A 160 -6.54 2.69 3.76
CA GLU A 160 -7.26 3.61 4.65
C GLU A 160 -8.74 3.23 4.82
N LEU A 161 -9.35 2.70 3.76
CA LEU A 161 -10.70 2.15 3.83
C LEU A 161 -10.78 0.95 4.77
N GLU A 162 -9.80 0.04 4.72
CA GLU A 162 -9.70 -1.10 5.64
C GLU A 162 -9.63 -0.66 7.12
N LYS A 163 -8.81 0.35 7.44
CA LYS A 163 -8.73 0.90 8.81
C LYS A 163 -10.06 1.50 9.27
N THR A 164 -10.81 2.10 8.36
CA THR A 164 -12.13 2.68 8.66
C THR A 164 -13.17 1.59 8.86
N LEU A 165 -13.18 0.56 8.01
CA LEU A 165 -14.04 -0.62 8.16
C LEU A 165 -13.75 -1.36 9.46
N ALA A 166 -12.48 -1.61 9.78
CA ALA A 166 -12.07 -2.25 11.03
C ALA A 166 -12.53 -1.46 12.26
N ARG A 167 -12.44 -0.12 12.22
CA ARG A 167 -12.98 0.74 13.28
C ARG A 167 -14.49 0.60 13.42
N ARG A 168 -15.23 0.61 12.30
CA ARG A 168 -16.70 0.46 12.32
C ARG A 168 -17.11 -0.91 12.87
N THR A 169 -16.42 -1.99 12.50
CA THR A 169 -16.69 -3.31 13.05
C THR A 169 -16.40 -3.39 14.55
N PHE A 170 -15.33 -2.74 15.01
CA PHE A 170 -15.03 -2.65 16.44
C PHE A 170 -16.10 -1.86 17.20
N ASP A 171 -16.48 -0.69 16.71
CA ASP A 171 -17.51 0.16 17.33
C ASP A 171 -18.90 -0.53 17.25
N GLU A 172 -19.17 -1.31 16.20
CA GLU A 172 -20.42 -2.06 16.01
C GLU A 172 -20.49 -3.36 16.86
N SER A 173 -19.33 -3.90 17.25
CA SER A 173 -19.26 -5.13 18.07
C SER A 173 -18.95 -4.83 19.54
N GLY A 174 -18.84 -3.56 19.92
CA GLY A 174 -18.51 -3.12 21.27
C GLY A 174 -19.70 -3.15 22.24
N ASP A 175 -19.41 -2.97 23.53
CA ASP A 175 -20.43 -2.75 24.56
C ASP A 175 -21.00 -1.33 24.43
N TYR A 176 -22.27 -1.22 24.06
CA TYR A 176 -22.95 0.05 23.77
C TYR A 176 -23.36 0.84 25.02
N THR A 177 -23.05 0.33 26.21
CA THR A 177 -23.57 0.89 27.47
C THR A 177 -22.54 1.81 28.13
N ILE A 178 -22.67 3.14 27.93
CA ILE A 178 -21.78 4.14 28.56
C ILE A 178 -22.02 4.23 30.08
N THR A 179 -23.28 4.07 30.51
CA THR A 179 -23.67 4.00 31.92
C THR A 179 -24.77 2.96 32.09
N PRO A 180 -24.56 1.88 32.88
CA PRO A 180 -25.62 0.93 33.16
C PRO A 180 -26.75 1.65 33.88
N PHE A 181 -27.99 1.48 33.42
CA PHE A 181 -29.15 1.95 34.16
C PHE A 181 -29.30 1.08 35.41
N ASN A 182 -29.36 1.70 36.58
CA ASN A 182 -29.60 1.00 37.84
C ASN A 182 -31.02 0.43 37.83
N LEU A 183 -31.17 -0.82 37.39
CA LEU A 183 -32.39 -1.61 37.56
C LEU A 183 -32.56 -1.93 39.04
N ASP A 184 -33.38 -1.14 39.72
CA ASP A 184 -33.90 -1.50 41.03
C ASP A 184 -35.20 -2.30 40.84
N LEU A 185 -35.09 -3.63 40.90
CA LEU A 185 -36.22 -4.54 40.89
C LEU A 185 -36.95 -4.45 42.23
N LYS A 186 -37.83 -3.46 42.39
CA LYS A 186 -38.71 -3.38 43.56
C LYS A 186 -39.81 -4.42 43.46
N ILE A 187 -39.99 -5.17 44.54
CA ILE A 187 -41.11 -6.08 44.71
C ILE A 187 -42.40 -5.25 44.62
N HIS A 188 -43.30 -5.62 43.71
CA HIS A 188 -44.64 -5.02 43.67
C HIS A 188 -45.28 -5.19 45.05
N ARG A 189 -45.92 -4.14 45.58
CA ARG A 189 -46.56 -4.21 46.89
C ARG A 189 -47.73 -5.18 46.79
N GLY A 190 -47.50 -6.42 47.22
CA GLY A 190 -48.53 -7.42 47.38
C GLY A 190 -49.69 -6.83 48.16
N ILE A 191 -50.90 -7.11 47.70
CA ILE A 191 -52.12 -6.58 48.30
C ILE A 191 -52.34 -7.22 49.67
N SER A 192 -52.35 -6.41 50.73
CA SER A 192 -52.78 -6.82 52.06
C SER A 192 -54.16 -6.23 52.34
N GLY A 193 -55.16 -7.10 52.51
CA GLY A 193 -56.53 -6.73 52.83
C GLY A 193 -56.99 -7.48 54.08
N LEU A 194 -57.69 -6.78 54.98
CA LEU A 194 -58.35 -7.37 56.14
C LEU A 194 -59.79 -7.73 55.70
N THR A 195 -60.14 -9.01 55.67
CA THR A 195 -61.53 -9.41 55.41
C THR A 195 -62.39 -9.23 56.66
N VAL A 196 -63.45 -8.43 56.56
CA VAL A 196 -64.48 -8.31 57.60
C VAL A 196 -65.43 -9.49 57.47
N ALA A 197 -65.01 -10.64 58.01
CA ALA A 197 -65.90 -11.76 58.34
C ALA A 197 -65.19 -12.67 59.35
N SER A 198 -65.49 -12.44 60.63
CA SER A 198 -65.23 -13.37 61.71
C SER A 198 -66.27 -14.49 61.62
N GLY A 199 -65.83 -15.66 61.15
CA GLY A 199 -66.47 -16.96 61.28
C GLY A 199 -65.42 -17.96 61.76
N VAL A 200 -65.82 -18.92 62.57
CA VAL A 200 -65.03 -19.60 63.62
C VAL A 200 -63.81 -20.45 63.17
N ASP A 201 -63.37 -20.35 61.92
CA ASP A 201 -62.11 -20.91 61.44
C ASP A 201 -61.36 -19.81 60.68
N GLY A 202 -60.63 -18.98 61.43
CA GLY A 202 -59.81 -17.92 60.85
C GLY A 202 -58.79 -18.51 59.88
N THR A 203 -59.03 -18.41 58.58
CA THR A 203 -58.05 -18.76 57.56
C THR A 203 -56.99 -17.67 57.51
N THR A 204 -55.96 -17.81 58.34
CA THR A 204 -54.71 -17.06 58.17
C THR A 204 -54.08 -17.52 56.86
N VAL A 205 -54.12 -16.66 55.83
CA VAL A 205 -53.38 -16.88 54.59
C VAL A 205 -51.92 -16.56 54.87
N HIS A 206 -51.13 -17.61 55.15
CA HIS A 206 -49.67 -17.50 55.18
C HIS A 206 -49.15 -17.69 53.75
N GLY A 207 -48.82 -16.59 53.09
CA GLY A 207 -47.90 -16.62 51.95
C GLY A 207 -46.50 -16.94 52.48
N ASN A 208 -46.18 -18.23 52.62
CA ASN A 208 -44.84 -18.64 53.03
C ASN A 208 -43.91 -18.54 51.83
N ASN A 209 -43.23 -17.39 51.68
CA ASN A 209 -42.10 -17.27 50.77
C ASN A 209 -40.82 -17.51 51.58
N THR A 210 -40.56 -18.78 51.91
CA THR A 210 -39.22 -19.21 52.35
C THR A 210 -38.38 -19.44 51.10
N LEU A 211 -37.25 -18.73 51.06
CA LEU A 211 -36.20 -18.76 50.05
C LEU A 211 -35.74 -20.18 49.69
#